data_AF-A0A941CLQ2-F1
#
_entry.id   AF-A0A941CLQ2-F1
#
_cell.length_a   1.000
_cell.length_b   1.000
_cell.length_c   1.000
_cell.angle_alpha   90.00
_cell.angle_beta   90.00
_cell.angle_gamma   90.00
#
_symmetry.space_group_name_H-M   'P 1'
#
loop_
_entity.id
_entity.type
_entity.pdbx_description
1 polymer ?
#
loop_
_entity_poly.entity_id
_entity_poly.type
_entity_poly.pdbx_seq_one_letter_code
_entity_poly.pdbx_strand_id
1 'polypeptide(L)'
;MDKIKSNTPQKIYWIVLILSILIGYLLFIVLKDQFNVQTLVFLSGIPFLLFTTGVFGLLWPKIKPTGDAIYITHALWIGLLFIILFFIHVWVILPRICPSFGSCLGV
;
A
#
# COMPACT_ATOMS: atom_id res chain seq x y z
N MET A 1 -26.66 -25.63 12.00
CA MET A 1 -26.03 -24.76 10.99
C MET A 1 -24.74 -24.22 11.56
N ASP A 2 -23.63 -24.90 11.26
CA ASP A 2 -22.32 -24.51 11.73
C ASP A 2 -21.97 -23.12 11.21
N LYS A 3 -21.75 -22.17 12.13
CA LYS A 3 -21.16 -20.87 11.81
C LYS A 3 -19.73 -21.13 11.39
N ILE A 4 -19.48 -21.32 10.09
CA ILE A 4 -18.15 -21.19 9.52
C ILE A 4 -17.74 -19.72 9.72
N LYS A 5 -17.13 -19.43 10.87
CA LYS A 5 -16.45 -18.17 11.19
C LYS A 5 -15.21 -18.11 10.31
N SER A 6 -15.43 -17.80 9.04
CA SER A 6 -14.39 -17.69 8.02
C SER A 6 -13.55 -16.44 8.32
N ASN A 7 -12.54 -16.62 9.18
CA ASN A 7 -11.42 -15.67 9.34
C ASN A 7 -10.41 -15.78 8.17
N THR A 8 -10.66 -16.67 7.22
CA THR A 8 -9.82 -16.94 6.04
C THR A 8 -9.54 -15.71 5.17
N PRO A 9 -10.50 -14.80 4.86
CA PRO A 9 -10.19 -13.63 4.03
C PRO A 9 -9.24 -12.65 4.75
N GLN A 10 -9.34 -12.50 6.07
CA GLN A 10 -8.44 -11.60 6.83
C GLN A 10 -7.00 -12.10 6.86
N LYS A 11 -6.77 -13.41 6.87
CA LYS A 11 -5.41 -13.98 6.86
C LYS A 11 -4.67 -13.64 5.56
N ILE A 12 -5.36 -13.67 4.42
CA ILE A 12 -4.75 -13.38 3.11
C ILE A 12 -4.26 -11.93 3.06
N TYR A 13 -5.07 -10.98 3.51
CA TYR A 13 -4.65 -9.57 3.52
C TYR A 13 -3.49 -9.29 4.50
N TRP A 14 -3.44 -10.00 5.63
CA TRP A 14 -2.27 -9.97 6.51
C TRP A 14 -1.00 -10.50 5.83
N ILE A 15 -1.11 -11.59 5.08
CA ILE A 15 0.02 -12.15 4.31
C ILE A 15 0.48 -11.14 3.25
N VAL A 16 -0.45 -10.52 2.51
CA VAL A 16 -0.14 -9.48 1.50
C VAL A 16 0.58 -8.30 2.14
N LEU A 17 0.16 -7.88 3.34
CA LEU A 17 0.77 -6.77 4.07
C LEU A 17 2.20 -7.11 4.54
N ILE A 18 2.41 -8.32 5.08
CA ILE A 18 3.75 -8.82 5.43
C ILE A 18 4.64 -8.92 4.18
N LEU A 19 4.11 -9.44 3.08
CA LEU A 19 4.83 -9.59 1.83
C LEU A 19 5.22 -8.23 1.22
N SER A 20 4.33 -7.24 1.31
CA SER A 20 4.62 -5.85 0.93
C SER A 20 5.83 -5.28 1.66
N ILE A 21 5.89 -5.46 2.99
CA ILE A 21 7.00 -4.99 3.82
C ILE A 21 8.30 -5.71 3.45
N LEU A 22 8.24 -7.03 3.24
CA LEU A 22 9.38 -7.83 2.81
C LEU A 22 9.94 -7.38 1.46
N ILE A 23 9.06 -7.14 0.47
CA ILE A 23 9.45 -6.64 -0.85
C ILE A 23 10.06 -5.24 -0.72
N GLY A 24 9.45 -4.35 0.06
CA GLY A 24 10.00 -3.01 0.31
C GLY A 24 11.40 -3.08 0.93
N TYR A 25 11.59 -3.91 1.96
CA TYR A 25 12.89 -4.13 2.58
C TYR A 25 13.93 -4.65 1.58
N LEU A 26 13.56 -5.67 0.79
CA LEU A 26 14.47 -6.26 -0.19
C LEU A 26 14.91 -5.23 -1.24
N LEU A 27 13.97 -4.44 -1.76
CA LEU A 27 14.24 -3.44 -2.78
C LEU A 27 15.06 -2.25 -2.26
N PHE A 28 14.72 -1.71 -1.09
CA PHE A 28 15.35 -0.48 -0.58
C PHE A 28 16.59 -0.69 0.27
N ILE A 29 16.81 -1.89 0.82
CA ILE A 29 17.97 -2.19 1.67
C ILE A 29 18.95 -3.11 0.97
N VAL A 30 18.46 -4.21 0.38
CA VAL A 30 19.34 -5.25 -0.18
C VAL A 30 19.73 -4.94 -1.62
N LEU A 31 18.78 -4.54 -2.47
CA LEU A 31 19.01 -4.35 -3.92
C LEU A 31 19.17 -2.88 -4.33
N LYS A 32 19.25 -1.94 -3.37
CA LYS A 32 19.32 -0.50 -3.65
C LYS A 32 20.51 -0.10 -4.52
N ASP A 33 21.65 -0.78 -4.37
CA ASP A 33 22.90 -0.46 -5.06
C ASP A 33 23.04 -1.20 -6.42
N GLN A 34 22.11 -2.12 -6.72
CA GLN A 34 22.13 -2.91 -7.96
C GLN A 34 21.24 -2.32 -9.05
N PHE A 35 20.26 -1.48 -8.68
CA PHE A 35 19.33 -0.87 -9.61
C PHE A 35 19.56 0.63 -9.75
N ASN A 36 19.20 1.17 -10.91
CA ASN A 36 19.16 2.60 -11.13
C ASN A 36 18.09 3.23 -10.22
N VAL A 37 18.34 4.43 -9.70
CA VAL A 37 17.41 5.22 -8.88
C VAL A 37 16.05 5.40 -9.55
N GLN A 38 16.01 5.58 -10.88
CA GLN A 38 14.76 5.68 -11.64
C GLN A 38 13.93 4.40 -11.53
N THR A 39 14.58 3.24 -11.70
CA THR A 39 13.95 1.94 -11.56
C THR A 39 13.48 1.73 -10.13
N LEU A 40 14.28 2.12 -9.13
CA LEU A 40 13.94 1.97 -7.72
C LEU A 40 12.72 2.81 -7.32
N VAL A 41 12.58 4.02 -7.89
CA VAL A 41 11.40 4.88 -7.74
C VAL A 41 10.17 4.29 -8.42
N PHE A 42 10.30 3.74 -9.62
CA PHE A 42 9.16 3.07 -10.27
C PHE A 42 8.73 1.82 -9.50
N LEU A 43 9.71 1.04 -9.06
CA LEU A 43 9.49 -0.22 -8.34
C LEU A 43 8.98 0.01 -6.91
N SER A 44 9.16 1.21 -6.34
CA SER A 44 8.60 1.59 -5.04
C SER A 44 7.07 1.58 -5.01
N GLY A 45 6.44 1.74 -6.18
CA GLY A 45 5.00 1.62 -6.34
C GLY A 45 4.48 0.21 -6.02
N ILE A 46 5.26 -0.85 -6.29
CA ILE A 46 4.84 -2.24 -6.06
C ILE A 46 4.59 -2.53 -4.57
N PRO A 47 5.57 -2.38 -3.66
CA PRO A 47 5.34 -2.60 -2.24
C PRO A 47 4.28 -1.63 -1.70
N PHE A 48 4.19 -0.39 -2.20
CA PHE A 48 3.14 0.56 -1.81
C PHE A 48 1.73 0.10 -2.19
N LEU A 49 1.51 -0.38 -3.41
CA LEU A 49 0.22 -0.90 -3.86
C LEU A 49 -0.16 -2.18 -3.12
N LEU A 50 0.80 -3.06 -2.87
CA LEU A 50 0.58 -4.25 -2.02
C LEU A 50 0.25 -3.86 -0.57
N PHE A 51 0.87 -2.80 -0.03
CA PHE A 51 0.59 -2.31 1.31
C PHE A 51 -0.83 -1.77 1.40
N THR A 52 -1.19 -0.87 0.49
CA THR A 52 -2.52 -0.24 0.44
C THR A 52 -3.60 -1.29 0.24
N THR A 53 -3.45 -2.24 -0.69
CA THR A 53 -4.41 -3.34 -0.89
C THR A 53 -4.55 -4.24 0.35
N GLY A 54 -3.46 -4.55 1.05
CA GLY A 54 -3.50 -5.28 2.32
C GLY A 54 -4.26 -4.52 3.40
N VAL A 55 -3.96 -3.23 3.60
CA VAL A 55 -4.64 -2.37 4.57
C VAL A 55 -6.14 -2.26 4.25
N PHE A 56 -6.49 -1.95 3.00
CA PHE A 56 -7.89 -1.83 2.58
C PHE A 56 -8.65 -3.13 2.69
N GLY A 57 -8.05 -4.26 2.32
CA GLY A 57 -8.69 -5.57 2.47
C GLY A 57 -8.96 -5.96 3.92
N LEU A 58 -8.09 -5.55 4.86
CA LEU A 58 -8.32 -5.72 6.29
C LEU A 58 -9.40 -4.77 6.84
N LEU A 59 -9.46 -3.54 6.33
CA LEU A 59 -10.43 -2.52 6.74
C LEU A 59 -11.82 -2.78 6.15
N TRP A 60 -11.92 -3.37 4.95
CA TRP A 60 -13.16 -3.62 4.22
C TRP A 60 -14.29 -4.24 5.05
N PRO A 61 -14.08 -5.38 5.78
CA PRO A 61 -15.13 -5.96 6.60
C PRO A 61 -15.51 -5.11 7.83
N LYS A 62 -14.61 -4.24 8.32
CA LYS A 62 -14.86 -3.39 9.49
C LYS A 62 -15.67 -2.13 9.15
N ILE A 63 -15.56 -1.67 7.90
CA ILE A 63 -16.18 -0.42 7.43
C ILE A 63 -17.39 -0.74 6.52
N LYS A 64 -17.83 -2.00 6.45
CA LYS A 64 -18.94 -2.41 5.58
C LYS A 64 -20.23 -1.66 5.97
N PRO A 65 -20.79 -0.80 5.10
CA PRO A 65 -22.00 -0.08 5.41
C PRO A 65 -23.21 -1.00 5.45
N THR A 66 -24.17 -0.69 6.32
CA THR A 66 -25.49 -1.34 6.36
C THR A 66 -26.51 -0.36 5.77
N GLY A 67 -26.55 -0.22 4.44
CA GLY A 67 -27.50 0.65 3.73
C GLY A 67 -26.94 1.30 2.45
N ASP A 68 -27.80 1.46 1.43
CA ASP A 68 -27.43 1.86 0.06
C ASP A 68 -26.86 3.29 -0.04
N ALA A 69 -27.38 4.23 0.75
CA ALA A 69 -26.90 5.62 0.77
C ALA A 69 -25.48 5.78 1.36
N ILE A 70 -24.96 4.77 2.05
CA ILE A 70 -23.67 4.83 2.76
C ILE A 70 -22.51 4.32 1.88
N TYR A 71 -22.80 3.70 0.73
CA TYR A 71 -21.78 3.22 -0.22
C TYR A 71 -20.93 4.36 -0.81
N ILE A 72 -21.55 5.51 -1.13
CA ILE A 72 -20.82 6.68 -1.65
C ILE A 72 -19.85 7.21 -0.59
N THR A 73 -20.33 7.35 0.65
CA THR A 73 -19.51 7.77 1.79
C THR A 73 -18.35 6.80 2.05
N HIS A 74 -18.58 5.49 1.90
CA HIS A 74 -17.54 4.47 2.03
C HIS A 74 -16.45 4.60 0.97
N ALA A 75 -16.83 4.76 -0.31
CA ALA A 75 -15.87 4.97 -1.39
C ALA A 75 -15.04 6.25 -1.16
N LEU A 76 -15.67 7.31 -0.65
CA LEU A 76 -14.97 8.56 -0.30
C LEU A 76 -13.93 8.34 0.81
N TRP A 77 -14.26 7.62 1.88
CA TRP A 77 -13.34 7.33 2.97
C TRP A 77 -12.15 6.48 2.55
N ILE A 78 -12.38 5.46 1.72
CA ILE A 78 -11.32 4.62 1.16
C ILE A 78 -10.41 5.45 0.25
N GLY A 79 -10.99 6.29 -0.62
CA GLY A 79 -10.23 7.21 -1.48
C GLY A 79 -9.41 8.22 -0.69
N LEU A 80 -9.98 8.82 0.37
CA LEU A 80 -9.27 9.75 1.24
C LEU A 80 -8.09 9.07 1.94
N LEU A 81 -8.29 7.87 2.47
CA LEU A 81 -7.22 7.09 3.11
C LEU A 81 -6.12 6.74 2.10
N PHE A 82 -6.48 6.43 0.85
CA PHE A 82 -5.51 6.16 -0.21
C PHE A 82 -4.68 7.40 -0.53
N ILE A 83 -5.31 8.57 -0.63
CA ILE A 83 -4.62 9.85 -0.86
C ILE A 83 -3.61 10.13 0.25
N ILE A 84 -4.00 9.93 1.52
CA ILE A 84 -3.10 10.12 2.67
C ILE A 84 -1.91 9.16 2.58
N LEU A 85 -2.16 7.86 2.33
CA LEU A 85 -1.09 6.87 2.17
C LEU A 85 -0.16 7.21 0.99
N PHE A 86 -0.74 7.67 -0.12
CA PHE A 86 0.01 8.09 -1.30
C PHE A 86 0.92 9.28 -0.99
N PHE A 87 0.43 10.29 -0.27
CA PHE A 87 1.28 11.39 0.16
C PHE A 87 2.40 10.92 1.08
N ILE A 88 2.14 10.01 2.01
CA ILE A 88 3.19 9.41 2.85
C ILE A 88 4.23 8.71 1.97
N HIS A 89 3.82 7.98 0.94
CA HIS A 89 4.76 7.35 0.00
C HIS A 89 5.62 8.38 -0.74
N VAL A 90 5.00 9.42 -1.29
CA VAL A 90 5.69 10.45 -2.09
C VAL A 90 6.57 11.37 -1.26
N TRP A 91 6.18 11.68 -0.03
CA TRP A 91 6.90 12.67 0.81
C TRP A 91 7.78 12.05 1.89
N VAL A 92 7.55 10.79 2.28
CA VAL A 92 8.35 10.12 3.31
C VAL A 92 9.23 9.04 2.71
N ILE A 93 8.67 8.14 1.91
CA ILE A 93 9.42 7.00 1.37
C ILE A 93 10.35 7.45 0.25
N LEU A 94 9.82 8.23 -0.69
CA LEU A 94 10.53 8.65 -1.89
C LEU A 94 11.74 9.57 -1.62
N PRO A 95 11.68 10.58 -0.72
CA PRO A 95 12.83 11.41 -0.38
C PRO A 95 13.93 10.67 0.38
N ARG A 96 13.60 9.56 1.05
CA ARG A 96 14.59 8.68 1.68
C ARG A 96 15.41 7.90 0.66
N ILE A 97 14.82 7.61 -0.51
CA ILE A 97 15.47 6.88 -1.61
C ILE A 97 16.21 7.86 -2.51
N CYS A 98 15.57 8.97 -2.85
CA CYS A 98 16.18 10.04 -3.62
C CYS A 98 15.86 11.40 -2.99
N PRO A 99 16.85 12.05 -2.33
CA PRO A 99 16.64 13.33 -1.66
C PRO A 99 16.34 14.47 -2.64
N SER A 100 16.70 14.32 -3.93
CA SER A 100 16.39 15.28 -4.99
C SER A 100 15.64 14.62 -6.13
N PHE A 101 14.31 14.61 -5.99
CA PHE A 101 13.40 13.90 -6.89
C PHE A 101 13.55 14.28 -8.36
N GLY A 102 13.74 15.58 -8.66
CA GLY A 102 13.94 16.09 -10.02
C GLY A 102 15.19 15.51 -10.68
N SER A 103 16.34 15.58 -9.99
CA SER A 103 17.59 15.04 -10.52
C SER A 103 17.59 13.52 -10.66
N CYS A 104 16.80 12.78 -9.88
CA CYS A 104 16.68 11.33 -10.04
C CYS A 104 15.79 10.93 -11.21
N LEU A 105 14.85 11.77 -11.63
CA LEU A 105 14.03 11.53 -12.82
C LEU A 105 14.74 11.96 -14.12
N GLY A 106 15.93 12.55 -14.03
CA GLY A 106 16.71 12.98 -15.19
C GLY A 106 16.06 14.13 -15.97
N VAL A 107 15.19 14.90 -15.29
CA VAL A 107 14.53 16.11 -15.79
C VAL A 107 15.10 17.35 -15.09
#